data_AF-A0A954X3N1-F1
#
_entry.id   AF-A0A954X3N1-F1
#
_cell.length_a   1.000
_cell.length_b   1.000
_cell.length_c   1.000
_cell.angle_alpha   90.00
_cell.angle_beta   90.00
_cell.angle_gamma   90.00
#
_symmetry.space_group_name_H-M   'P 1'
#
loop_
_entity.id
_entity.type
_entity.pdbx_description
1 polymer ?
#
loop_
_entity_poly.entity_id
_entity_poly.type
_entity_poly.pdbx_seq_one_letter_code
_entity_poly.pdbx_strand_id
1 'polypeptide(L)'
;MQITKENLGFSAHTADADETRRMMEYVNLKLSARGCPTYEKLTGSPFMELAQSLLANIREKNRMLAEHLCPADLYIDSFLRDFLAEVLDAPDQRLIPSPTLSLERHGLARMLSLPPDADHYQSE
;
A
#
# COMPACT_ATOMS: atom_id res chain seq x y z
N MET A 1 -9.46 -26.76 15.58
CA MET A 1 -8.87 -25.92 14.52
C MET A 1 -9.28 -24.48 14.82
N GLN A 2 -8.47 -23.74 15.59
CA GLN A 2 -8.74 -22.33 15.88
C GLN A 2 -8.35 -21.53 14.64
N ILE A 3 -9.35 -20.94 13.98
CA ILE A 3 -9.12 -19.91 12.98
C ILE A 3 -8.55 -18.73 13.77
N THR A 4 -7.26 -18.44 13.61
CA THR A 4 -6.63 -17.22 14.09
C THR A 4 -7.40 -16.06 13.47
N LYS A 5 -8.23 -15.38 14.26
CA LYS A 5 -8.86 -14.12 13.85
C LYS A 5 -7.73 -13.13 13.64
N GLU A 6 -7.30 -12.94 12.40
CA GLU A 6 -6.42 -11.83 12.05
C GLU A 6 -7.14 -10.53 12.42
N ASN A 7 -6.65 -9.84 13.44
CA ASN A 7 -7.20 -8.57 13.87
C ASN A 7 -6.72 -7.50 12.87
N LEU A 8 -7.62 -6.68 12.35
CA LEU A 8 -7.36 -5.63 11.35
C LEU A 8 -6.51 -4.45 11.88
N GLY A 9 -5.77 -4.66 12.98
CA GLY A 9 -5.00 -3.65 13.69
C GLY A 9 -5.85 -2.77 14.60
N PHE A 10 -7.05 -3.23 14.99
CA PHE A 10 -7.88 -2.53 15.95
C PHE A 10 -7.57 -3.05 17.36
N SER A 11 -6.79 -2.27 18.12
CA SER A 11 -6.56 -2.46 19.54
C SER A 11 -7.18 -1.27 20.28
N ALA A 12 -7.91 -1.54 21.37
CA ALA A 12 -8.51 -0.50 22.21
C ALA A 12 -7.46 0.26 23.06
N HIS A 13 -6.20 -0.17 22.99
CA HIS A 13 -5.06 0.39 23.71
C HIS A 13 -4.18 1.21 22.77
N THR A 14 -3.50 2.22 23.31
CA THR A 14 -2.45 2.95 22.59
C THR A 14 -1.38 1.99 22.10
N ALA A 15 -1.01 2.08 20.82
CA ALA A 15 0.00 1.21 20.21
C ALA A 15 1.30 1.29 21.00
N ASP A 16 1.83 0.14 21.41
CA ASP A 16 3.13 0.04 22.07
C ASP A 16 4.27 0.19 21.04
N ALA A 17 5.50 0.41 21.52
CA ALA A 17 6.69 0.59 20.68
C ALA A 17 6.90 -0.57 19.70
N ASP A 18 6.62 -1.81 20.14
CA ASP A 18 6.74 -3.01 19.30
C ASP A 18 5.67 -3.09 18.20
N GLU A 19 4.45 -2.59 18.46
CA GLU A 19 3.41 -2.52 17.43
C GLU A 19 3.74 -1.45 16.39
N THR A 20 4.25 -0.31 16.84
CA THR A 20 4.73 0.77 15.97
C THR A 20 5.87 0.28 15.07
N ARG A 21 6.86 -0.41 15.63
CA ARG A 21 7.97 -1.01 14.87
C ARG A 21 7.46 -1.99 13.80
N ARG A 22 6.58 -2.93 14.18
CA ARG A 22 5.98 -3.89 13.23
C ARG A 22 5.19 -3.20 12.13
N MET A 23 4.50 -2.10 12.45
CA MET A 23 3.79 -1.31 11.45
C MET A 23 4.76 -0.60 10.49
N MET A 24 5.88 -0.06 10.98
CA MET A 24 6.91 0.53 10.13
C MET A 24 7.56 -0.51 9.19
N GLU A 25 7.88 -1.71 9.71
CA GLU A 25 8.41 -2.82 8.88
C GLU A 25 7.40 -3.21 7.80
N TYR A 26 6.11 -3.28 8.15
CA TYR A 26 5.04 -3.55 7.20
C TYR A 26 4.90 -2.45 6.13
N VAL A 27 4.98 -1.16 6.51
CA VAL A 27 4.98 -0.04 5.56
C VAL A 27 6.17 -0.13 4.60
N ASN A 28 7.38 -0.34 5.12
CA ASN A 28 8.56 -0.51 4.28
C ASN A 28 8.43 -1.69 3.33
N LEU A 29 7.84 -2.81 3.77
CA LEU A 29 7.61 -3.95 2.91
C LEU A 29 6.69 -3.59 1.74
N LYS A 30 5.61 -2.84 2.01
CA LYS A 30 4.66 -2.40 0.97
C LYS A 30 5.25 -1.36 0.01
N LEU A 31 6.08 -0.47 0.51
CA LEU A 31 6.81 0.50 -0.32
C LEU A 31 7.83 -0.21 -1.20
N SER A 32 8.62 -1.11 -0.61
CA SER A 32 9.55 -1.97 -1.35
C SER A 32 8.79 -2.71 -2.45
N ALA A 33 7.63 -3.32 -2.16
CA ALA A 33 6.73 -4.04 -3.09
C ALA A 33 6.45 -3.28 -4.40
N ARG A 34 6.40 -1.96 -4.31
CA ARG A 34 6.06 -1.06 -5.41
C ARG A 34 7.29 -0.40 -6.04
N GLY A 35 8.48 -0.71 -5.55
CA GLY A 35 9.73 -0.06 -5.96
C GLY A 35 9.87 1.35 -5.39
N CYS A 36 9.12 1.70 -4.35
CA CYS A 36 9.21 2.99 -3.68
C CYS A 36 10.36 3.00 -2.67
N PRO A 37 10.92 4.19 -2.33
CA PRO A 37 11.90 4.34 -1.26
C PRO A 37 11.40 3.80 0.08
N THR A 38 12.31 3.24 0.88
CA THR A 38 12.01 2.68 2.21
C THR A 38 12.90 3.32 3.26
N TYR A 39 12.49 3.27 4.53
CA TYR A 39 13.28 3.80 5.62
C TYR A 39 14.45 2.87 5.99
N GLU A 40 15.69 3.34 5.76
CA GLU A 40 16.92 2.54 5.83
C GLU A 40 17.18 1.87 7.19
N LYS A 41 16.76 2.47 8.32
CA LYS A 41 17.00 1.85 9.63
C LYS A 41 16.27 0.53 9.84
N LEU A 42 15.34 0.18 8.95
CA LEU A 42 14.55 -1.05 9.01
C LEU A 42 14.83 -2.01 7.85
N THR A 43 15.69 -1.66 6.88
CA THR A 43 15.95 -2.52 5.71
C THR A 43 16.78 -3.75 6.04
N GLY A 44 17.58 -3.72 7.11
CA GLY A 44 18.43 -4.83 7.55
C GLY A 44 17.80 -5.75 8.61
N SER A 45 16.48 -5.72 8.81
CA SER A 45 15.84 -6.69 9.73
C SER A 45 15.71 -8.06 9.06
N PRO A 46 15.89 -9.19 9.78
CA PRO A 46 15.75 -10.54 9.21
C PRO A 46 14.39 -10.78 8.55
N PHE A 47 13.33 -10.15 9.08
CA PHE A 47 12.00 -10.17 8.48
C PHE A 47 11.98 -9.50 7.11
N MET A 48 12.61 -8.34 6.97
CA MET A 48 12.64 -7.57 5.72
C MET A 48 13.49 -8.24 4.65
N GLU A 49 14.61 -8.86 5.00
CA GLU A 49 15.42 -9.64 4.06
C GLU A 49 14.63 -10.81 3.45
N LEU A 50 13.98 -11.61 4.31
CA LEU A 50 13.14 -12.72 3.86
C LEU A 50 11.97 -12.20 3.01
N ALA A 51 11.27 -11.18 3.48
CA ALA A 51 10.09 -10.66 2.81
C ALA A 51 10.43 -10.05 1.44
N GLN A 52 11.56 -9.35 1.30
CA GLN A 52 12.02 -8.83 0.01
C GLN A 52 12.29 -9.93 -1.02
N SER A 53 12.93 -11.04 -0.60
CA SER A 53 13.22 -12.16 -1.51
C SER A 53 11.93 -12.80 -2.07
N LEU A 54 10.91 -12.97 -1.22
CA LEU A 54 9.61 -13.51 -1.60
C LEU A 54 8.86 -12.54 -2.52
N LEU A 55 8.91 -11.25 -2.20
CA LEU A 55 8.21 -10.22 -2.93
C LEU A 55 8.77 -10.01 -4.34
N ALA A 56 10.10 -10.13 -4.51
CA ALA A 56 10.74 -10.13 -5.82
C ALA A 56 10.24 -11.29 -6.69
N ASN A 57 10.13 -12.50 -6.11
CA ASN A 57 9.58 -13.67 -6.81
C ASN A 57 8.11 -13.47 -7.21
N ILE A 58 7.30 -12.91 -6.29
CA ILE A 58 5.87 -12.63 -6.54
C ILE A 58 5.70 -11.57 -7.63
N ARG A 59 6.53 -10.51 -7.65
CA ARG A 59 6.47 -9.48 -8.69
C ARG A 59 6.75 -10.03 -10.07
N GLU A 60 7.79 -10.86 -10.21
CA GLU A 60 8.14 -11.44 -11.50
C GLU A 60 6.99 -12.31 -12.04
N LYS A 61 6.32 -13.05 -11.16
CA LYS A 61 5.12 -13.84 -11.50
C LYS A 61 3.90 -12.98 -11.83
N ASN A 62 3.70 -11.88 -11.10
CA ASN A 62 2.53 -11.02 -11.23
C ASN A 62 2.65 -9.94 -12.33
N ARG A 63 3.79 -9.85 -13.02
CA ARG A 63 4.00 -8.87 -14.10
C ARG A 63 2.90 -8.92 -15.17
N MET A 64 2.38 -10.12 -15.48
CA MET A 64 1.29 -10.31 -16.45
C MET A 64 -0.10 -9.89 -15.93
N LEU A 65 -0.26 -9.72 -14.60
CA LEU A 65 -1.54 -9.38 -13.96
C LEU A 65 -1.66 -7.88 -13.63
N ALA A 66 -0.59 -7.10 -13.82
CA ALA A 66 -0.48 -5.72 -13.38
C ALA A 66 -1.49 -4.75 -14.03
N GLU A 67 -2.18 -5.17 -15.10
CA GLU A 67 -3.11 -4.32 -15.83
C GLU A 67 -4.53 -4.26 -15.23
N HIS A 68 -4.86 -5.10 -14.23
CA HIS A 68 -6.23 -5.19 -13.74
C HIS A 68 -6.55 -4.21 -12.62
N LEU A 69 -7.62 -3.42 -12.80
CA LEU A 69 -8.25 -2.65 -11.73
C LEU A 69 -9.03 -3.57 -10.80
N CYS A 70 -9.16 -3.18 -9.52
CA CYS A 70 -10.09 -3.88 -8.64
C CYS A 70 -11.55 -3.60 -9.10
N PRO A 71 -12.54 -4.44 -8.74
CA PRO A 71 -13.91 -4.27 -9.21
C PRO A 71 -14.53 -2.91 -8.90
N ALA A 72 -14.18 -2.31 -7.76
CA ALA A 72 -14.64 -0.97 -7.39
C ALA A 72 -14.05 0.11 -8.31
N ASP A 73 -12.74 0.07 -8.55
CA ASP A 73 -12.07 1.01 -9.45
C ASP A 73 -12.56 0.85 -10.90
N LEU A 74 -12.79 -0.40 -11.35
CA LEU A 74 -13.33 -0.68 -12.68
C LEU A 74 -14.72 -0.07 -12.86
N TYR A 75 -15.58 -0.16 -11.85
CA TYR A 75 -16.91 0.44 -11.90
C TYR A 75 -16.83 1.97 -12.02
N ILE A 76 -16.00 2.61 -11.19
CA ILE A 76 -15.83 4.07 -11.22
C ILE A 76 -15.21 4.50 -12.56
N ASP A 77 -14.17 3.81 -13.03
CA ASP A 77 -13.54 4.09 -14.32
C ASP A 77 -14.54 3.99 -15.47
N SER A 78 -15.38 2.94 -15.50
CA SER A 78 -16.43 2.76 -16.52
C SER A 78 -17.48 3.87 -16.45
N PHE A 79 -17.97 4.21 -15.25
CA PHE A 79 -18.92 5.31 -15.06
C PHE A 79 -18.35 6.64 -15.55
N LEU A 80 -17.09 6.96 -15.21
CA LEU A 80 -16.46 8.21 -15.63
C LEU A 80 -16.26 8.27 -17.14
N ARG A 81 -15.91 7.15 -17.79
CA ARG A 81 -15.81 7.07 -19.26
C ARG A 81 -17.14 7.37 -19.92
N ASP A 82 -18.21 6.73 -19.48
CA ASP A 82 -19.54 6.93 -20.03
C ASP A 82 -20.03 8.36 -19.80
N PHE A 83 -19.79 8.91 -18.61
CA PHE A 83 -20.20 10.25 -18.22
C PHE A 83 -19.46 11.36 -18.99
N LEU A 84 -18.18 11.15 -19.32
CA LEU A 84 -17.32 12.13 -19.98
C LEU A 84 -17.12 11.87 -21.48
N ALA A 85 -17.84 10.92 -22.08
CA ALA A 85 -17.61 10.43 -23.44
C ALA A 85 -17.58 11.54 -24.51
N GLU A 86 -18.33 12.64 -24.32
CA GLU A 86 -18.40 13.76 -25.28
C GLU A 86 -17.23 14.74 -25.19
N VAL A 87 -16.46 14.72 -24.11
CA VAL A 87 -15.38 15.68 -23.82
C VAL A 87 -14.01 14.98 -23.70
N LEU A 88 -13.99 13.65 -23.65
CA LEU A 88 -12.76 12.90 -23.51
C LEU A 88 -12.02 12.79 -24.85
N ASP A 89 -10.85 13.42 -24.94
CA ASP A 89 -9.98 13.33 -26.13
C ASP A 89 -9.30 11.95 -26.28
N ALA A 90 -9.29 11.12 -25.22
CA ALA A 90 -8.60 9.83 -25.18
C ALA A 90 -9.45 8.72 -24.51
N PRO A 91 -10.44 8.15 -25.21
CA PRO A 91 -11.42 7.20 -24.65
C PRO A 91 -10.82 5.90 -24.09
N ASP A 92 -9.60 5.55 -24.47
CA ASP A 92 -8.89 4.35 -24.00
C ASP A 92 -7.97 4.62 -22.79
N GLN A 93 -7.76 5.88 -22.41
CA GLN A 93 -6.92 6.21 -21.27
C GLN A 93 -7.61 5.83 -19.96
N ARG A 94 -6.87 5.22 -19.02
CA ARG A 94 -7.36 4.98 -17.66
C ARG A 94 -7.58 6.29 -16.92
N LEU A 95 -8.77 6.48 -16.35
CA LEU A 95 -9.15 7.67 -15.59
C LEU A 95 -8.81 7.52 -14.11
N ILE A 96 -8.81 6.29 -13.60
CA ILE A 96 -8.46 5.99 -12.21
C ILE A 96 -6.95 5.77 -12.02
N PRO A 97 -6.30 6.46 -11.05
CA PRO A 97 -4.88 6.26 -10.76
C PRO A 97 -4.57 4.80 -10.40
N SER A 98 -3.53 4.25 -11.03
CA SER A 98 -3.01 2.92 -10.72
C SER A 98 -1.54 2.84 -11.15
N PRO A 99 -0.63 2.27 -10.35
CA PRO A 99 -0.87 1.60 -9.06
C PRO A 99 -1.04 2.57 -7.87
N THR A 100 -1.85 2.20 -6.87
CA THR A 100 -2.03 2.94 -5.61
C THR A 100 -1.47 2.16 -4.41
N LEU A 101 -1.21 2.84 -3.30
CA LEU A 101 -0.87 2.22 -2.02
C LEU A 101 -2.15 1.99 -1.22
N SER A 102 -2.62 0.74 -1.15
CA SER A 102 -3.80 0.38 -0.36
C SER A 102 -3.56 0.63 1.14
N LEU A 103 -4.60 0.99 1.89
CA LEU A 103 -4.53 1.26 3.33
C LEU A 103 -5.47 0.31 4.10
N GLU A 104 -5.18 -0.98 4.01
CA GLU A 104 -6.05 -2.08 4.47
C GLU A 104 -5.99 -2.37 5.98
N ARG A 105 -4.95 -1.91 6.67
CA ARG A 105 -4.81 -2.07 8.13
C ARG A 105 -5.03 -0.73 8.84
N HIS A 106 -5.73 -0.81 9.97
CA HIS A 106 -5.88 0.33 10.86
C HIS A 106 -4.50 0.86 11.29
N GLY A 107 -4.36 2.19 11.34
CA GLY A 107 -3.12 2.87 11.71
C GLY A 107 -2.13 3.14 10.56
N LEU A 108 -2.27 2.51 9.38
CA LEU A 108 -1.34 2.73 8.26
C LEU A 108 -1.30 4.19 7.81
N ALA A 109 -2.47 4.79 7.58
CA ALA A 109 -2.57 6.18 7.14
C ALA A 109 -1.88 7.12 8.14
N ARG A 110 -2.08 6.89 9.45
CA ARG A 110 -1.45 7.65 10.53
C ARG A 110 0.07 7.50 10.50
N MET A 111 0.58 6.28 10.33
CA MET A 111 2.02 6.04 10.24
C MET A 111 2.68 6.72 9.04
N LEU A 112 1.95 6.84 7.92
CA LEU A 112 2.43 7.52 6.71
C LEU A 112 2.33 9.05 6.78
N SER A 113 1.65 9.60 7.79
CA SER A 113 1.39 11.04 7.90
C SER A 113 2.60 11.84 8.44
N LEU A 114 3.58 11.16 9.03
CA LEU A 114 4.79 11.77 9.57
C LEU A 114 6.04 11.04 9.06
N PRO A 115 7.20 11.72 9.03
CA PRO A 115 8.47 11.05 8.77
C PRO A 115 8.75 10.00 9.85
N PRO A 116 9.43 8.89 9.53
CA PRO A 116 9.68 7.80 10.46
C PRO A 116 10.60 8.19 11.64
N ASP A 117 11.30 9.32 11.54
CA ASP A 117 12.27 9.83 12.51
C ASP A 117 12.01 11.26 12.97
N ALA A 118 10.83 11.82 12.66
CA ALA A 118 10.44 13.16 13.09
C ALA A 118 8.96 13.20 13.49
N ASP A 119 8.61 14.18 14.31
CA ASP A 119 7.25 14.45 14.78
C ASP A 119 6.54 15.58 14.01
N HIS A 120 7.19 16.12 12.98
CA HIS A 120 6.71 17.25 12.19
C HIS A 120 6.96 17.05 10.69
N TYR A 121 6.01 17.54 9.87
CA TYR A 121 6.11 17.62 8.42
C TYR A 121 5.40 18.87 7.92
N GLN A 122 5.97 19.51 6.90
CA GLN A 122 5.38 20.67 6.22
C GLN A 122 5.55 20.53 4.71
N SER A 123 4.50 20.83 3.97
CA SER A 123 4.48 21.02 2.51
C SER A 123 3.96 22.41 2.18
N GLU A 124 4.15 22.86 0.94
CA GLU A 124 3.59 24.11 0.40
C GLU A 124 2.07 24.03 0.17
#